data_AF-X1VZ10-F1
#
_entry.id   AF-X1VZ10-F1
#
_cell.length_a   1.000
_cell.length_b   1.000
_cell.length_c   1.000
_cell.angle_alpha   90.00
_cell.angle_beta   90.00
_cell.angle_gamma   90.00
#
_symmetry.space_group_name_H-M   'P 1'
#
loop_
_entity.id
_entity.type
_entity.pdbx_description
1 polymer ?
#
loop_
_entity_poly.entity_id
_entity_poly.type
_entity_poly.pdbx_seq_one_letter_code
_entity_poly.pdbx_strand_id
1 'polypeptide(L)'
;MAQERVDLYRELQKHLDKMPVGYPATESGIEIKILKHLFTPEQVKISLKLNFMADPFRKIYRRLKKSGFSLEELESKLDDMYFKGLINRGVVKDGETDVKYYGSAPLVVGMFEYQLNRLTPEFF
;
A
#
# COMPACT_ATOMS: atom_id res chain seq x y z
N MET A 1 20.35 -1.58 -12.18
CA MET A 1 20.65 -1.49 -10.73
C MET A 1 20.05 -0.27 -10.03
N ALA A 2 20.41 0.97 -10.40
CA ALA A 2 19.83 2.18 -9.80
C ALA A 2 18.57 2.66 -10.54
N GLN A 3 18.62 2.70 -11.88
CA GLN A 3 17.50 3.08 -12.75
C GLN A 3 16.27 2.18 -12.54
N GLU A 4 16.42 0.85 -12.62
CA GLU A 4 15.33 -0.11 -12.36
C GLU A 4 14.63 0.09 -11.00
N ARG A 5 15.34 0.57 -9.97
CA ARG A 5 14.70 0.90 -8.69
C ARG A 5 13.84 2.15 -8.85
N VAL A 6 14.34 3.21 -9.49
CA VAL A 6 13.55 4.42 -9.81
C VAL A 6 12.28 4.04 -10.58
N ASP A 7 12.40 3.16 -11.58
CA ASP A 7 11.28 2.72 -12.41
C ASP A 7 10.23 1.95 -11.57
N LEU A 8 10.66 1.03 -10.69
CA LEU A 8 9.77 0.28 -9.80
C LEU A 8 8.97 1.17 -8.82
N TYR A 9 9.60 2.18 -8.21
CA TYR A 9 8.86 3.14 -7.36
C TYR A 9 7.95 4.07 -8.18
N ARG A 10 8.32 4.36 -9.45
CA ARG A 10 7.47 5.13 -10.37
C ARG A 10 6.25 4.32 -10.84
N GLU A 11 6.36 2.99 -10.96
CA GLU A 11 5.19 2.11 -11.14
C GLU A 11 4.25 2.19 -9.93
N LEU A 12 4.78 2.14 -8.69
CA LEU A 12 3.95 2.24 -7.48
C LEU A 12 3.22 3.58 -7.41
N GLN A 13 3.93 4.69 -7.68
CA GLN A 13 3.31 6.01 -7.74
C GLN A 13 2.14 6.02 -8.73
N LYS A 14 2.35 5.57 -9.98
CA LYS A 14 1.29 5.48 -11.02
C LYS A 14 0.15 4.49 -10.69
N HIS A 15 0.38 3.54 -9.79
CA HIS A 15 -0.64 2.61 -9.31
C HIS A 15 -1.52 3.26 -8.24
N LEU A 16 -0.90 3.90 -7.25
CA LEU A 16 -1.60 4.66 -6.20
C LEU A 16 -2.36 5.86 -6.79
N ASP A 17 -1.84 6.49 -7.84
CA ASP A 17 -2.45 7.65 -8.50
C ASP A 17 -3.76 7.35 -9.24
N LYS A 18 -4.03 6.07 -9.52
CA LYS A 18 -5.31 5.60 -10.11
C LYS A 18 -6.36 5.28 -9.06
N MET A 19 -6.03 5.39 -7.77
CA MET A 19 -6.97 5.14 -6.68
C MET A 19 -7.82 6.40 -6.40
N PRO A 20 -9.01 6.29 -5.77
CA PRO A 20 -9.94 7.42 -5.62
C PRO A 20 -9.41 8.68 -4.91
N VAL A 21 -8.31 8.59 -4.15
CA VAL A 21 -7.67 9.73 -3.45
C VAL A 21 -6.47 10.29 -4.23
N GLY A 22 -5.93 9.56 -5.21
CA GLY A 22 -4.76 9.94 -5.98
C GLY A 22 -3.43 9.85 -5.23
N TYR A 23 -2.32 9.96 -5.98
CA TYR A 23 -0.94 10.05 -5.48
C TYR A 23 -0.04 10.59 -6.60
N PRO A 24 -0.20 11.88 -6.99
CA PRO A 24 0.34 12.40 -8.23
C PRO A 24 1.86 12.49 -8.24
N ALA A 25 2.44 12.47 -9.44
CA ALA A 25 3.85 12.80 -9.62
C ALA A 25 4.09 14.29 -9.35
N THR A 26 5.25 14.63 -8.77
CA THR A 26 5.65 16.02 -8.53
C THR A 26 6.93 16.36 -9.30
N GLU A 27 7.10 17.63 -9.67
CA GLU A 27 8.34 18.11 -10.32
C GLU A 27 9.57 17.89 -9.44
N SER A 28 9.41 18.01 -8.12
CA SER A 28 10.48 17.79 -7.13
C SER A 28 10.90 16.31 -6.94
N GLY A 29 10.08 15.38 -7.44
CA GLY A 29 10.21 13.94 -7.20
C GLY A 29 10.08 13.51 -5.73
N ILE A 30 9.52 14.36 -4.85
CA ILE A 30 9.39 14.07 -3.41
C ILE A 30 8.53 12.82 -3.16
N GLU A 31 7.52 12.56 -3.99
CA GLU A 31 6.66 11.39 -3.90
C GLU A 31 7.45 10.08 -4.03
N ILE A 32 8.45 10.04 -4.92
CA ILE A 32 9.32 8.86 -5.07
C ILE A 32 10.30 8.73 -3.89
N LYS A 33 10.74 9.85 -3.29
CA LYS A 33 11.57 9.82 -2.07
C LYS A 33 10.78 9.27 -0.89
N ILE A 34 9.52 9.68 -0.73
CA ILE A 34 8.59 9.16 0.29
C ILE A 34 8.36 7.66 0.09
N LEU A 35 7.99 7.21 -1.12
CA LEU A 35 7.78 5.78 -1.38
C LEU A 35 9.04 4.92 -1.13
N LYS A 36 10.23 5.45 -1.43
CA LYS A 36 11.52 4.80 -1.13
C LYS A 36 11.85 4.73 0.36
N HIS A 37 11.32 5.65 1.16
CA HIS A 37 11.48 5.65 2.62
C HIS A 37 10.51 4.67 3.29
N LEU A 38 9.28 4.57 2.78
CA LEU A 38 8.22 3.73 3.33
C LEU A 38 8.30 2.25 2.91
N PHE A 39 8.63 1.96 1.65
CA PHE A 39 8.52 0.61 1.08
C PHE A 39 9.87 0.00 0.69
N THR A 40 10.08 -1.27 1.00
CA THR A 40 11.14 -2.08 0.37
C THR A 40 10.74 -2.46 -1.08
N PRO A 41 11.69 -2.77 -1.97
CA PRO A 41 11.39 -3.22 -3.34
C PRO A 41 10.50 -4.48 -3.42
N GLU A 42 10.47 -5.30 -2.37
CA GLU A 42 9.56 -6.44 -2.28
C GLU A 42 8.13 -5.98 -1.94
N GLN A 43 7.98 -5.12 -0.92
CA GLN A 43 6.69 -4.55 -0.54
C GLN A 43 6.06 -3.72 -1.67
N VAL A 44 6.87 -3.06 -2.52
CA VAL A 44 6.39 -2.43 -3.75
C VAL A 44 5.72 -3.45 -4.68
N LYS A 45 6.37 -4.59 -4.96
CA LYS A 45 5.83 -5.64 -5.85
C LYS A 45 4.53 -6.24 -5.31
N ILE A 46 4.36 -6.31 -3.99
CA ILE A 46 3.12 -6.72 -3.33
C ILE A 46 2.04 -5.63 -3.50
N SER A 47 2.38 -4.37 -3.20
CA SER A 47 1.45 -3.22 -3.29
C SER A 47 0.87 -3.02 -4.69
N LEU A 48 1.68 -3.27 -5.74
CA LEU A 48 1.27 -3.28 -7.15
C LEU A 48 0.21 -4.35 -7.53
N LYS A 49 -0.21 -5.21 -6.59
CA LYS A 49 -1.28 -6.21 -6.77
C LYS A 49 -2.48 -6.00 -5.83
N LEU A 50 -2.43 -4.96 -4.99
CA LEU A 50 -3.53 -4.53 -4.13
C LEU A 50 -4.41 -3.52 -4.86
N ASN A 51 -5.70 -3.50 -4.50
CA ASN A 51 -6.68 -2.54 -4.97
C ASN A 51 -7.05 -1.59 -3.83
N PHE A 52 -7.66 -0.44 -4.15
CA PHE A 52 -8.26 0.44 -3.14
C PHE A 52 -9.34 -0.28 -2.31
N MET A 53 -10.31 -0.91 -3.00
CA MET A 53 -11.26 -1.80 -2.32
C MET A 53 -10.55 -3.08 -1.91
N ALA A 54 -10.53 -3.35 -0.61
CA ALA A 54 -9.78 -4.47 -0.05
C ALA A 54 -10.29 -5.81 -0.58
N ASP A 55 -9.36 -6.68 -0.99
CA ASP A 55 -9.65 -8.02 -1.50
C ASP A 55 -9.37 -9.07 -0.42
N PRO A 56 -10.12 -10.19 -0.37
CA PRO A 56 -9.84 -11.28 0.57
C PRO A 56 -8.48 -11.90 0.24
N PHE A 57 -7.74 -12.29 1.28
CA PHE A 57 -6.35 -12.75 1.19
C PHE A 57 -6.11 -13.78 0.07
N ARG A 58 -6.96 -14.82 -0.05
CA ARG A 58 -6.86 -15.84 -1.12
C ARG A 58 -6.96 -15.28 -2.55
N LYS A 59 -7.63 -14.15 -2.76
CA LYS A 59 -7.71 -13.45 -4.06
C LYS A 59 -6.41 -12.70 -4.37
N ILE A 60 -5.77 -12.12 -3.35
CA ILE A 60 -4.46 -11.47 -3.44
C ILE A 60 -3.36 -12.51 -3.72
N TYR A 61 -3.33 -13.62 -2.96
CA TYR A 61 -2.39 -14.72 -3.20
C TYR A 61 -2.43 -15.25 -4.64
N ARG A 62 -3.64 -15.39 -5.23
CA ARG A 62 -3.77 -15.77 -6.66
C ARG A 62 -3.12 -14.78 -7.63
N ARG A 63 -3.12 -13.47 -7.35
CA ARG A 63 -2.41 -12.46 -8.18
C ARG A 63 -0.89 -12.54 -8.02
N LEU A 64 -0.41 -12.94 -6.85
CA LEU A 64 1.00 -13.04 -6.48
C LEU A 64 1.59 -14.46 -6.63
N LYS A 65 0.84 -15.44 -7.15
CA LYS A 65 1.28 -16.84 -7.29
C LYS A 65 2.60 -17.02 -8.06
N LYS A 66 2.93 -16.09 -8.98
CA LYS A 66 4.20 -16.10 -9.73
C LYS A 66 5.39 -15.48 -8.98
N SER A 67 5.19 -14.93 -7.78
CA SER A 67 6.24 -14.29 -6.98
C SER A 67 7.03 -15.27 -6.10
N GLY A 68 6.64 -16.54 -6.03
CA GLY A 68 7.36 -17.59 -5.30
C GLY A 68 7.02 -17.73 -3.80
N PHE A 69 6.22 -16.82 -3.24
CA PHE A 69 5.83 -16.86 -1.83
C PHE A 69 4.99 -18.09 -1.47
N SER A 70 5.18 -18.61 -0.25
CA SER A 70 4.17 -19.47 0.38
C SER A 70 2.92 -18.65 0.75
N LEU A 71 1.85 -19.34 1.15
CA LEU A 71 0.63 -18.68 1.59
C LEU A 71 0.87 -17.97 2.93
N GLU A 72 1.50 -18.67 3.87
CA GLU A 72 1.87 -18.19 5.20
C GLU A 72 2.88 -17.03 5.12
N GLU A 73 3.85 -17.12 4.20
CA GLU A 73 4.84 -16.08 3.96
C GLU A 73 4.18 -14.78 3.45
N LEU A 74 3.30 -14.88 2.45
CA LEU A 74 2.62 -13.69 1.92
C LEU A 74 1.69 -13.07 2.96
N GLU A 75 0.99 -13.88 3.75
CA GLU A 75 0.13 -13.39 4.84
C GLU A 75 0.93 -12.62 5.89
N SER A 76 2.07 -13.17 6.32
CA SER A 76 3.00 -12.53 7.25
C SER A 76 3.53 -11.19 6.72
N LYS A 77 3.94 -11.13 5.44
CA LYS A 77 4.38 -9.87 4.80
C LYS A 77 3.25 -8.83 4.70
N LEU A 78 2.01 -9.25 4.43
CA LEU A 78 0.86 -8.33 4.38
C LEU A 78 0.50 -7.80 5.78
N ASP A 79 0.54 -8.64 6.82
CA ASP A 79 0.34 -8.18 8.19
C ASP A 79 1.47 -7.22 8.66
N ASP A 80 2.75 -7.50 8.33
CA ASP A 80 3.87 -6.56 8.56
C ASP A 80 3.66 -5.20 7.87
N MET A 81 3.23 -5.20 6.60
CA MET A 81 2.91 -3.98 5.86
C MET A 81 1.75 -3.19 6.50
N TYR A 82 0.73 -3.88 7.03
CA TYR A 82 -0.35 -3.24 7.76
C TYR A 82 0.13 -2.60 9.08
N PHE A 83 0.91 -3.32 9.89
CA PHE A 83 1.42 -2.78 11.16
C PHE A 83 2.42 -1.63 10.96
N LYS A 84 3.04 -1.50 9.78
CA LYS A 84 3.85 -0.35 9.37
C LYS A 84 3.05 0.82 8.77
N GLY A 85 1.72 0.72 8.70
CA GLY A 85 0.84 1.77 8.15
C GLY A 85 0.90 1.90 6.62
N LEU A 86 1.39 0.88 5.91
CA LEU A 86 1.60 0.94 4.45
C LEU A 86 0.36 0.56 3.63
N ILE A 87 -0.56 -0.22 4.22
CA ILE A 87 -1.75 -0.77 3.58
C ILE A 87 -2.91 -0.85 4.57
N ASN A 88 -4.14 -0.90 4.04
CA ASN A 88 -5.34 -1.18 4.82
C ASN A 88 -5.53 -2.68 5.04
N ARG A 89 -6.08 -3.04 6.21
CA ARG A 89 -6.46 -4.41 6.57
C ARG A 89 -7.84 -4.42 7.23
N GLY A 90 -8.65 -5.42 6.88
CA GLY A 90 -9.91 -5.72 7.56
C GLY A 90 -10.00 -7.21 7.89
N VAL A 91 -10.88 -7.56 8.83
CA VAL A 91 -11.25 -8.96 9.12
C VAL A 91 -12.76 -9.06 9.06
N VAL A 92 -13.27 -10.04 8.31
CA VAL A 92 -14.69 -10.31 8.14
C VAL A 92 -14.93 -11.77 8.49
N LYS A 93 -15.98 -12.07 9.26
CA LYS A 93 -16.38 -13.45 9.56
C LYS A 93 -17.10 -14.08 8.38
N ASP A 94 -16.65 -15.27 8.01
CA ASP A 94 -17.30 -16.17 7.06
C ASP A 94 -17.63 -17.46 7.82
N GLY A 95 -18.87 -17.52 8.36
CA GLY A 95 -19.26 -18.52 9.35
C GLY A 95 -18.40 -18.44 10.62
N GLU A 96 -17.73 -19.53 10.96
CA GLU A 96 -16.81 -19.63 12.11
C GLU A 96 -15.37 -19.22 11.78
N THR A 97 -15.06 -18.85 10.53
CA THR A 97 -13.70 -18.51 10.08
C THR A 97 -13.53 -17.00 9.91
N ASP A 98 -12.44 -16.46 10.44
CA ASP A 98 -12.01 -15.08 10.19
C ASP A 98 -11.27 -14.99 8.84
N VAL A 99 -11.77 -14.17 7.92
CA VAL A 99 -11.15 -13.90 6.62
C VAL A 99 -10.50 -12.53 6.64
N LYS A 100 -9.17 -12.48 6.43
CA LYS A 100 -8.42 -11.23 6.28
C LYS A 100 -8.61 -10.65 4.88
N TYR A 101 -8.80 -9.34 4.82
CA TYR A 101 -8.88 -8.52 3.61
C TYR A 101 -7.78 -7.48 3.64
N TYR A 102 -7.16 -7.20 2.50
CA TYR A 102 -6.12 -6.15 2.39
C TYR A 102 -6.35 -5.27 1.15
N GLY A 103 -6.03 -3.99 1.27
CA GLY A 103 -6.15 -3.01 0.20
C GLY A 103 -5.11 -1.91 0.31
N SER A 104 -4.87 -1.18 -0.78
CA SER A 104 -3.97 -0.03 -0.77
C SER A 104 -4.48 1.05 0.20
N ALA A 105 -3.59 1.59 1.04
CA ALA A 105 -3.86 2.81 1.77
C ALA A 105 -3.48 4.03 0.91
N PRO A 106 -4.27 5.12 0.91
CA PRO A 106 -3.79 6.43 0.47
C PRO A 106 -2.79 6.99 1.49
N LEU A 107 -1.93 7.94 1.10
CA LEU A 107 -0.92 8.49 2.03
C LEU A 107 -1.56 9.29 3.19
N VAL A 108 -2.73 9.90 2.97
CA VAL A 108 -3.47 10.70 3.96
C VAL A 108 -4.97 10.49 3.70
N VAL A 109 -5.80 10.32 4.74
CA VAL A 109 -7.27 10.21 4.59
C VAL A 109 -8.08 11.14 5.51
N GLY A 110 -8.80 12.09 4.88
CA GLY A 110 -9.86 12.89 5.51
C GLY A 110 -9.40 14.20 6.16
N MET A 111 -9.64 15.33 5.47
CA MET A 111 -9.28 16.72 5.86
C MET A 111 -8.00 16.85 6.71
N PHE A 112 -6.91 16.29 6.17
CA PHE A 112 -5.60 16.19 6.83
C PHE A 112 -5.68 15.48 8.20
N GLU A 113 -6.14 14.22 8.12
CA GLU A 113 -6.45 13.29 9.22
C GLU A 113 -7.04 13.98 10.45
N TYR A 114 -8.05 14.78 10.14
CA TYR A 114 -8.83 15.63 11.04
C TYR A 114 -7.99 16.30 12.14
N GLN A 115 -6.84 16.82 11.69
CA GLN A 115 -6.08 17.90 12.33
C GLN A 115 -5.29 17.48 13.57
N LEU A 116 -4.68 16.29 13.65
CA LEU A 116 -4.01 15.77 14.86
C LEU A 116 -2.87 16.70 15.41
N ASN A 117 -3.03 17.59 16.41
CA ASN A 117 -4.19 18.01 17.20
C ASN A 117 -4.51 19.54 17.08
N ARG A 118 -3.98 20.22 16.05
CA ARG A 118 -4.63 21.22 15.15
C ARG A 118 -3.58 22.15 14.56
N LEU A 119 -3.38 21.99 13.27
CA LEU A 119 -2.30 22.56 12.47
C LEU A 119 -2.85 23.82 11.75
N THR A 120 -2.13 24.96 11.68
CA THR A 120 -2.62 26.21 11.05
C THR A 120 -1.65 26.92 10.06
N PRO A 121 -0.48 27.49 10.43
CA PRO A 121 0.67 27.67 9.51
C PRO A 121 1.34 26.37 9.02
N GLU A 122 0.51 25.35 8.81
CA GLU A 122 0.75 23.92 8.81
C GLU A 122 -0.40 23.30 7.98
N PHE A 123 -0.35 22.00 7.64
CA PHE A 123 -0.75 21.49 6.31
C PHE A 123 0.31 21.80 5.23
N PHE A 124 0.99 22.94 5.39
CA PHE A 124 2.23 23.40 4.76
C PHE A 124 2.10 23.85 3.30
#